data_AF-A0A0C3KRG3-F1
#
_entry.id   AF-A0A0C3KRG3-F1
#
_cell.length_a   1.000
_cell.length_b   1.000
_cell.length_c   1.000
_cell.angle_alpha   90.00
_cell.angle_beta   90.00
_cell.angle_gamma   90.00
#
_symmetry.space_group_name_H-M   'P 1'
#
loop_
_entity.id
_entity.type
_entity.pdbx_description
1 polymer ?
#
loop_
_entity_poly.entity_id
_entity_poly.type
_entity_poly.pdbx_seq_one_letter_code
_entity_poly.pdbx_strand_id
1 'polypeptide(L)'
;LDANFHLRHRAVSNNENDPSLSQGWVYFVEDTMFKRYLSDHQHDIQEKSTCSNHNAVNMADAKSKKGCDATGVGMVVCARHGMRLPNGIVDLQYGERYVNMDYAFASALHHSDATVLKVLYDIACQWHKKLY
;
A
#
# COMPACT_ATOMS: atom_id res chain seq x y z
N LEU A 1 0.86 -3.42 -9.47
CA LEU A 1 0.84 -2.58 -8.25
C LEU A 1 0.38 -1.21 -8.70
N ASP A 2 -0.58 -0.66 -7.99
CA ASP A 2 -1.20 0.64 -8.31
C ASP A 2 -1.75 1.28 -7.04
N ALA A 3 -1.87 2.61 -7.02
CA ALA A 3 -2.44 3.37 -5.92
C ALA A 3 -3.61 4.25 -6.34
N ASN A 4 -4.68 4.21 -5.55
CA ASN A 4 -5.84 5.08 -5.70
C ASN A 4 -5.88 6.12 -4.59
N PHE A 5 -5.60 7.38 -4.94
CA PHE A 5 -5.59 8.53 -4.01
C PHE A 5 -6.95 9.23 -3.86
N HIS A 6 -7.99 8.75 -4.53
CA HIS A 6 -9.34 9.27 -4.38
C HIS A 6 -10.09 8.57 -3.23
N LEU A 7 -9.71 7.32 -2.91
CA LEU A 7 -10.28 6.57 -1.79
C LEU A 7 -9.58 6.97 -0.49
N ARG A 8 -10.01 8.10 0.07
CA ARG A 8 -9.47 8.64 1.32
C ARG A 8 -10.32 8.21 2.50
N HIS A 9 -9.65 7.86 3.59
CA HIS A 9 -10.30 7.63 4.88
C HIS A 9 -10.12 8.87 5.75
N ARG A 10 -11.20 9.31 6.40
CA ARG A 10 -11.14 10.44 7.35
C ARG A 10 -10.77 9.89 8.71
N ALA A 11 -9.94 10.63 9.44
CA ALA A 11 -9.61 10.26 10.80
C ALA A 11 -10.90 10.25 11.65
N VAL A 12 -11.13 9.14 12.33
CA VAL A 12 -12.23 8.95 13.29
C VAL A 12 -11.78 9.32 14.70
N SER A 13 -12.72 9.39 15.64
CA SER A 13 -12.42 9.82 17.01
C SER A 13 -11.55 8.79 17.75
N ASN A 14 -11.98 7.53 17.76
CA ASN A 14 -11.24 6.36 18.19
C ASN A 14 -11.97 5.08 17.74
N ASN A 15 -11.29 3.94 17.81
CA ASN A 15 -11.85 2.65 17.37
C ASN A 15 -12.91 2.07 18.33
N GLU A 16 -13.05 2.60 19.56
CA GLU A 16 -14.08 2.17 20.51
C GLU A 16 -15.45 2.76 20.15
N ASN A 17 -15.46 4.03 19.75
CA ASN A 17 -16.65 4.77 19.34
C ASN A 17 -16.96 4.57 17.85
N ASP A 18 -15.94 4.46 17.01
CA ASP A 18 -16.03 4.35 15.55
C ASP A 18 -15.27 3.11 15.04
N PRO A 19 -15.69 1.87 15.39
CA PRO A 19 -14.99 0.67 14.98
C PRO A 19 -15.09 0.42 13.47
N SER A 20 -14.01 -0.10 12.88
CA SER A 20 -14.06 -0.61 11.51
C SER A 20 -15.04 -1.79 11.41
N LEU A 21 -15.92 -1.75 10.40
CA LEU A 21 -16.92 -2.80 10.17
C LEU A 21 -16.31 -4.09 9.59
N SER A 22 -15.18 -3.97 8.89
CA SER A 22 -14.59 -5.08 8.14
C SER A 22 -13.21 -5.48 8.65
N GLN A 23 -12.46 -4.61 9.32
CA GLN A 23 -11.14 -4.92 9.91
C GLN A 23 -10.21 -5.76 8.98
N GLY A 24 -10.21 -5.49 7.67
CA GLY A 24 -9.42 -6.26 6.70
C GLY A 24 -10.15 -7.40 6.00
N TRP A 25 -11.48 -7.32 5.82
CA TRP A 25 -12.19 -8.32 5.02
C TRP A 25 -11.96 -8.16 3.50
N VAL A 26 -12.27 -9.25 2.80
CA VAL A 26 -12.29 -9.35 1.33
C VAL A 26 -10.90 -9.21 0.72
N TYR A 27 -10.54 -8.01 0.26
CA TYR A 27 -9.28 -7.74 -0.43
C TYR A 27 -8.30 -6.95 0.43
N PHE A 28 -8.74 -6.38 1.54
CA PHE A 28 -7.90 -5.62 2.45
C PHE A 28 -7.08 -6.56 3.33
N VAL A 29 -5.89 -6.13 3.71
CA VAL A 29 -5.09 -6.81 4.73
C VAL A 29 -5.70 -6.63 6.12
N GLU A 30 -5.36 -7.53 7.06
CA GLU A 30 -5.79 -7.40 8.45
C GLU A 30 -5.21 -6.11 9.07
N ASP A 31 -6.09 -5.31 9.66
CA ASP A 31 -5.81 -3.93 10.06
C ASP A 31 -4.78 -3.84 11.20
N THR A 32 -4.88 -4.71 12.21
CA THR A 32 -4.05 -4.67 13.42
C THR A 32 -2.59 -5.00 13.11
N MET A 33 -2.36 -6.09 12.37
CA MET A 33 -1.05 -6.55 11.97
C MET A 33 -0.40 -5.57 11.00
N PHE A 34 -1.18 -5.00 10.08
CA PHE A 34 -0.65 -4.00 9.16
C PHE A 34 -0.25 -2.71 9.89
N LYS A 35 -1.08 -2.20 10.80
CA LYS A 35 -0.74 -1.02 11.63
C LYS A 35 0.49 -1.25 12.49
N ARG A 36 0.64 -2.45 13.06
CA ARG A 36 1.85 -2.83 13.80
C ARG A 36 3.08 -2.81 12.89
N TYR A 37 3.00 -3.44 11.72
CA TYR A 37 4.08 -3.43 10.73
C TYR A 37 4.49 -2.01 10.34
N LEU A 38 3.53 -1.11 10.10
CA LEU A 38 3.79 0.29 9.81
C LEU A 38 4.48 1.02 10.98
N SER A 39 4.10 0.72 12.23
CA SER A 39 4.74 1.28 13.41
C SER A 39 6.21 0.84 13.54
N ASP A 40 6.49 -0.42 13.23
CA ASP A 40 7.85 -0.97 13.28
C ASP A 40 8.77 -0.33 12.22
N HIS A 41 8.20 0.10 11.09
CA HIS A 41 8.92 0.70 9.96
C HIS A 41 8.71 2.23 9.84
N GLN A 42 8.25 2.89 10.91
CA GLN A 42 7.94 4.33 10.88
C GLN A 42 9.16 5.24 10.59
N HIS A 43 10.36 4.73 10.84
CA HIS A 43 11.63 5.44 10.64
C HIS A 43 12.29 5.10 9.30
N ASP A 44 11.68 4.23 8.50
CA ASP A 44 12.22 3.85 7.21
C ASP A 44 12.07 5.00 6.23
N ILE A 45 13.21 5.46 5.72
CA ILE A 45 13.24 6.55 4.75
C ILE A 45 13.17 5.97 3.35
N GLN A 46 12.12 6.34 2.61
CA GLN A 46 12.03 6.01 1.21
C GLN A 46 13.01 6.86 0.40
N GLU A 47 13.91 6.19 -0.32
CA GLU A 47 14.83 6.86 -1.23
C GLU A 47 14.08 7.52 -2.38
N LYS A 48 14.50 8.74 -2.73
CA LYS A 48 14.02 9.42 -3.94
C LYS A 48 14.40 8.62 -5.18
N SER A 49 13.53 8.69 -6.18
CA SER A 49 13.81 8.01 -7.45
C SER A 49 15.06 8.59 -8.11
N THR A 50 15.96 7.71 -8.56
CA THR A 50 17.07 8.07 -9.45
C THR A 50 16.70 7.97 -10.93
N CYS A 51 15.49 7.49 -11.25
CA CYS A 51 14.91 7.44 -12.59
C CYS A 51 14.01 8.67 -12.85
N SER A 52 13.87 9.07 -14.11
CA SER A 52 13.14 10.26 -14.52
C SER A 52 11.62 10.13 -14.32
N ASN A 53 10.98 11.20 -13.84
CA ASN A 53 9.52 11.38 -13.76
C ASN A 53 8.71 10.43 -12.85
N HIS A 54 9.28 9.94 -11.74
CA HIS A 54 8.49 9.18 -10.75
C HIS A 54 7.92 10.05 -9.64
N ASN A 55 6.77 10.65 -9.94
CA ASN A 55 6.00 11.44 -8.99
C ASN A 55 5.49 10.62 -7.80
N ALA A 56 5.19 9.33 -7.97
CA ALA A 56 4.71 8.45 -6.90
C ALA A 56 5.74 8.33 -5.76
N VAL A 57 7.01 8.06 -6.10
CA VAL A 57 8.12 7.98 -5.12
C VAL A 57 8.47 9.35 -4.54
N ASN A 58 8.61 10.35 -5.40
CA ASN A 58 9.14 11.66 -5.01
C ASN A 58 8.16 12.48 -4.17
N MET A 59 6.87 12.16 -4.22
CA MET A 59 5.82 12.80 -3.42
C MET A 59 5.18 11.86 -2.40
N ALA A 60 5.77 10.68 -2.14
CA ALA A 60 5.23 9.71 -1.18
C ALA A 60 5.04 10.35 0.21
N ASP A 61 6.01 11.15 0.67
CA ASP A 61 5.96 11.82 1.97
C ASP A 61 5.31 13.22 1.94
N ALA A 62 5.00 13.74 0.75
CA ALA A 62 4.58 15.13 0.57
C ALA A 62 3.07 15.37 0.69
N LYS A 63 2.24 14.31 0.73
CA LYS A 63 0.78 14.47 0.75
C LYS A 63 0.25 14.83 2.15
N SER A 64 -0.44 15.96 2.23
CA SER A 64 -1.05 16.47 3.46
C SER A 64 -2.14 15.55 4.02
N LYS A 65 -2.05 15.24 5.33
CA LYS A 65 -3.02 14.46 6.10
C LYS A 65 -4.26 15.23 6.56
N LYS A 66 -4.57 16.44 6.04
CA LYS A 66 -5.57 17.31 6.70
C LYS A 66 -6.94 16.61 6.85
N GLY A 67 -7.24 16.15 8.07
CA GLY A 67 -8.45 15.40 8.44
C GLY A 67 -8.51 13.93 8.01
N CYS A 68 -7.41 13.34 7.52
CA CYS A 68 -7.35 11.95 7.04
C CYS A 68 -6.23 11.15 7.70
N ASP A 69 -6.54 9.91 8.06
CA ASP A 69 -5.59 8.88 8.49
C ASP A 69 -5.09 8.02 7.33
N ALA A 70 -5.88 7.88 6.25
CA ALA A 70 -5.46 7.35 4.96
C ALA A 70 -5.73 8.34 3.81
N THR A 71 -4.68 8.60 3.01
CA THR A 71 -4.71 9.49 1.83
C THR A 71 -5.08 8.76 0.53
N GLY A 72 -5.23 7.44 0.58
CA GLY A 72 -5.49 6.58 -0.55
C GLY A 72 -5.39 5.11 -0.16
N VAL A 73 -5.47 4.23 -1.15
CA VAL A 73 -5.20 2.79 -1.00
C VAL A 73 -4.19 2.31 -2.04
N GLY A 74 -3.31 1.40 -1.63
CA GLY A 74 -2.39 0.66 -2.49
C GLY A 74 -2.97 -0.71 -2.80
N MET A 75 -2.82 -1.19 -4.03
CA MET A 75 -3.49 -2.41 -4.49
C MET A 75 -2.57 -3.32 -5.31
N VAL A 76 -2.70 -4.62 -5.09
CA VAL A 76 -2.23 -5.67 -5.98
C VAL A 76 -3.38 -6.11 -6.86
N VAL A 77 -3.21 -5.92 -8.18
CA VAL A 77 -4.24 -6.21 -9.18
C VAL A 77 -3.68 -7.20 -10.20
N CYS A 78 -4.49 -8.20 -10.56
CA CYS A 78 -4.20 -9.12 -11.63
C CYS A 78 -4.15 -8.37 -12.96
N ALA A 79 -2.97 -8.28 -13.58
CA ALA A 79 -2.79 -7.58 -14.84
C ALA A 79 -3.64 -8.13 -16.01
N ARG A 80 -4.04 -9.42 -15.95
CA ARG A 80 -4.84 -10.05 -17.01
C ARG A 80 -6.33 -9.73 -16.90
N HIS A 81 -6.86 -9.72 -15.68
CA HIS A 81 -8.31 -9.70 -15.45
C HIS A 81 -8.78 -8.44 -14.71
N GLY A 82 -7.86 -7.58 -14.25
CA GLY A 82 -8.20 -6.38 -13.46
C GLY A 82 -8.75 -6.70 -12.06
N MET A 83 -8.73 -7.96 -11.63
CA MET A 83 -9.23 -8.39 -10.32
C MET A 83 -8.24 -8.02 -9.22
N ARG A 84 -8.75 -7.55 -8.08
CA ARG A 84 -7.94 -7.30 -6.89
C ARG A 84 -7.57 -8.64 -6.27
N LEU A 85 -6.32 -8.80 -5.88
CA LEU A 85 -5.89 -10.03 -5.22
C LEU A 85 -6.38 -10.03 -3.77
N PRO A 86 -6.73 -11.20 -3.20
CA PRO A 86 -7.02 -11.34 -1.77
C PRO A 86 -5.84 -10.83 -0.93
N ASN A 87 -6.13 -10.15 0.17
CA ASN A 87 -5.11 -9.53 1.04
C ASN A 87 -4.11 -8.64 0.28
N GLY A 88 -4.52 -8.05 -0.83
CA GLY A 88 -3.66 -7.24 -1.70
C GLY A 88 -3.94 -5.74 -1.60
N ILE A 89 -4.82 -5.29 -0.71
CA ILE A 89 -5.15 -3.87 -0.55
C ILE A 89 -4.73 -3.38 0.83
N VAL A 90 -4.06 -2.22 0.84
CA VAL A 90 -3.58 -1.55 2.05
C VAL A 90 -3.98 -0.08 2.05
N ASP A 91 -4.20 0.47 3.23
CA ASP A 91 -4.36 1.92 3.38
C ASP A 91 -3.02 2.64 3.27
N LEU A 92 -3.02 3.79 2.57
CA LEU A 92 -1.85 4.64 2.38
C LEU A 92 -1.90 5.84 3.33
N GLN A 93 -1.17 5.80 4.43
CA GLN A 93 -1.18 6.88 5.43
C GLN A 93 -0.64 8.19 4.87
N TYR A 94 0.30 8.10 3.94
CA TYR A 94 0.85 9.22 3.19
C TYR A 94 1.48 8.68 1.90
N GLY A 95 0.91 9.09 0.76
CA GLY A 95 1.42 8.76 -0.57
C GLY A 95 1.64 7.26 -0.81
N GLU A 96 2.35 6.92 -1.88
CA GLU A 96 2.67 5.53 -2.22
C GLU A 96 4.06 5.19 -1.67
N ARG A 97 4.09 4.67 -0.43
CA ARG A 97 5.35 4.19 0.17
C ARG A 97 5.61 2.73 -0.14
N TYR A 98 6.89 2.38 -0.26
CA TYR A 98 7.36 1.01 -0.43
C TYR A 98 6.91 0.14 0.72
N VAL A 99 7.03 0.58 1.98
CA VAL A 99 6.53 -0.17 3.14
C VAL A 99 5.06 -0.61 2.97
N ASN A 100 4.19 0.26 2.46
CA ASN A 100 2.79 -0.11 2.20
C ASN A 100 2.68 -1.10 1.03
N MET A 101 3.34 -0.79 -0.10
CA MET A 101 3.22 -1.56 -1.33
C MET A 101 3.89 -2.93 -1.25
N ASP A 102 4.98 -3.04 -0.49
CA ASP A 102 5.70 -4.28 -0.16
C ASP A 102 4.81 -5.19 0.67
N TYR A 103 4.17 -4.64 1.70
CA TYR A 103 3.24 -5.40 2.54
C TYR A 103 2.04 -5.90 1.73
N ALA A 104 1.45 -5.05 0.89
CA ALA A 104 0.36 -5.45 0.00
C ALA A 104 0.77 -6.56 -0.96
N PHE A 105 1.95 -6.42 -1.58
CA PHE A 105 2.50 -7.39 -2.52
C PHE A 105 2.79 -8.74 -1.85
N ALA A 106 3.51 -8.74 -0.73
CA ALA A 106 3.83 -9.95 0.02
C ALA A 106 2.57 -10.66 0.53
N SER A 107 1.62 -9.89 1.07
CA SER A 107 0.34 -10.43 1.57
C SER A 107 -0.50 -11.07 0.47
N ALA A 108 -0.56 -10.44 -0.72
CA ALA A 108 -1.25 -11.02 -1.87
C ALA A 108 -0.56 -12.30 -2.38
N LEU A 109 0.78 -12.33 -2.40
CA LEU A 109 1.54 -13.48 -2.88
C LEU A 109 1.54 -14.65 -1.91
N HIS A 110 1.36 -14.42 -0.61
CA HIS A 110 1.23 -15.49 0.38
C HIS A 110 0.09 -16.47 0.04
N HIS A 111 -0.91 -16.02 -0.74
CA HIS A 111 -2.04 -16.85 -1.19
C HIS A 111 -1.89 -17.37 -2.63
N SER A 112 -0.70 -17.24 -3.24
CA SER A 112 -0.46 -17.56 -4.65
C SER A 112 0.50 -18.72 -4.81
N ASP A 113 0.05 -19.77 -5.52
CA ASP A 113 0.91 -20.90 -5.95
C ASP A 113 1.68 -20.62 -7.25
N ALA A 114 1.67 -19.37 -7.73
CA ALA A 114 2.33 -19.00 -8.98
C ALA A 114 3.85 -19.15 -8.87
N THR A 115 4.41 -20.03 -9.71
CA THR A 115 5.86 -20.25 -9.81
C THR A 115 6.57 -19.19 -10.65
N VAL A 116 5.83 -18.42 -11.44
CA VAL A 116 6.36 -17.34 -12.26
C VAL A 116 5.51 -16.09 -12.07
N LEU A 117 6.15 -15.01 -11.63
CA LEU A 117 5.51 -13.72 -11.39
C LEU A 117 5.98 -12.69 -12.41
N LYS A 118 5.01 -12.01 -13.04
CA LYS A 118 5.26 -10.80 -13.84
C LYS A 118 4.65 -9.62 -13.12
N VAL A 119 5.50 -8.78 -12.54
CA VAL A 119 5.07 -7.62 -11.75
C VAL A 119 5.09 -6.39 -12.64
N LEU A 120 3.94 -5.72 -12.73
CA LEU A 120 3.80 -4.41 -13.36
C LEU A 120 3.63 -3.36 -12.28
N TYR A 121 4.47 -2.32 -12.34
CA TYR A 121 4.44 -1.19 -11.43
C TYR A 121 5.04 0.01 -12.16
N ASP A 122 4.43 1.19 -12.06
CA ASP A 122 4.88 2.42 -12.74
C ASP A 122 6.27 2.90 -12.27
N ILE A 123 6.70 2.45 -11.10
CA ILE A 123 8.02 2.71 -10.53
C ILE A 123 8.85 1.44 -10.36
N ALA A 124 8.53 0.38 -11.12
CA ALA A 124 9.21 -0.92 -11.04
C ALA A 124 10.73 -0.78 -11.13
N CYS A 125 11.24 0.08 -12.01
CA CYS A 125 12.67 0.30 -12.24
C CYS A 125 13.45 0.77 -11.00
N GLN A 126 12.78 1.38 -10.02
CA GLN A 126 13.38 1.77 -8.74
C GLN A 126 13.04 0.74 -7.67
N TRP A 127 11.77 0.33 -7.60
CA TRP A 127 11.27 -0.57 -6.58
C TRP A 127 11.95 -1.95 -6.62
N HIS A 128 12.18 -2.52 -7.81
CA HIS A 128 12.78 -3.85 -7.94
C HIS A 128 14.21 -3.96 -7.40
N LYS A 129 14.89 -2.83 -7.16
CA LYS A 129 16.29 -2.82 -6.68
C LYS A 129 16.42 -3.28 -5.24
N LYS A 130 15.30 -3.30 -4.49
CA LYS A 130 15.23 -3.69 -3.07
C LYS A 130 14.35 -4.92 -2.85
N LEU A 131 14.03 -5.64 -3.93
CA LEU A 131 13.22 -6.87 -3.90
C LEU A 131 14.03 -8.13 -3.55
N TYR A 132 15.33 -7.98 -3.27
CA TYR A 132 16.29 -9.06 -3.00
C TYR A 132 17.20 -8.71 -1.83
#